data_AF-A0A2D6RLN4-F1
#
_entry.id   AF-A0A2D6RLN4-F1
#
_cell.length_a   1.000
_cell.length_b   1.000
_cell.length_c   1.000
_cell.angle_alpha   90.00
_cell.angle_beta   90.00
_cell.angle_gamma   90.00
#
_symmetry.space_group_name_H-M   'P 1'
#
loop_
_entity.id
_entity.type
_entity.pdbx_description
1 polymer ?
#
loop_
_entity_poly.entity_id
_entity_poly.type
_entity_poly.pdbx_seq_one_letter_code
_entity_poly.pdbx_strand_id
1 'polypeptide(L)'
;MPKKNKEIFEVFFRRKPAMILVALRQSNKNKYGSVLAKEVDCTYSHAVKILQEMEKSKLVSFEKQGRIKTISLTENGNRVAEHIEKIKQLL
;
A
#
# COMPACT_ATOMS: atom_id res chain seq x y z
N MET A 1 -22.67 -16.37 11.51
CA MET A 1 -21.35 -16.42 10.85
C MET A 1 -20.28 -16.25 11.93
N PRO A 2 -19.35 -17.21 12.12
CA PRO A 2 -18.29 -17.02 13.10
C PRO A 2 -17.43 -15.84 12.64
N LYS A 3 -17.18 -14.87 13.53
CA LYS A 3 -16.22 -13.79 13.26
C LYS A 3 -14.90 -14.47 12.94
N LYS A 4 -14.42 -14.35 11.69
CA LYS A 4 -13.04 -14.67 11.32
C LYS A 4 -12.17 -14.03 12.40
N ASN A 5 -11.36 -14.82 13.12
CA ASN A 5 -10.41 -14.27 14.08
C ASN A 5 -9.62 -13.20 13.34
N LYS A 6 -9.73 -11.95 13.79
CA LYS A 6 -8.90 -10.87 13.25
C LYS A 6 -7.47 -11.24 13.59
N GLU A 7 -6.62 -11.34 12.57
CA GLU A 7 -5.18 -11.42 12.76
C GLU A 7 -4.77 -10.23 13.66
N ILE A 8 -3.90 -10.46 14.65
CA ILE A 8 -3.45 -9.41 15.57
C ILE A 8 -2.89 -8.19 14.83
N PHE A 9 -2.31 -8.41 13.64
CA PHE A 9 -1.90 -7.37 12.71
C PHE A 9 -3.04 -6.40 12.35
N GLU A 10 -4.27 -6.88 12.16
CA GLU A 10 -5.43 -6.05 11.82
C GLU A 10 -5.98 -5.24 13.00
N VAL A 11 -5.56 -5.57 14.23
CA VAL A 11 -5.84 -4.76 15.43
C VAL A 11 -4.95 -3.52 15.45
N PHE A 12 -3.67 -3.68 15.10
CA PHE A 12 -2.70 -2.58 15.05
C PHE A 12 -2.79 -1.76 13.76
N PHE A 13 -3.02 -2.42 12.61
CA PHE A 13 -2.97 -1.81 11.30
C PHE A 13 -4.28 -1.99 10.53
N ARG A 14 -4.70 -0.94 9.81
CA ARG A 14 -5.68 -1.12 8.73
C ARG A 14 -5.00 -1.90 7.60
N ARG A 15 -5.41 -3.16 7.41
CA ARG A 15 -4.82 -4.09 6.45
C ARG A 15 -4.60 -3.50 5.07
N LYS A 16 -5.62 -2.87 4.47
CA LYS A 16 -5.54 -2.36 3.08
C LYS A 16 -4.45 -1.29 2.90
N PRO A 17 -4.45 -0.18 3.67
CA PRO A 17 -3.33 0.77 3.63
C PRO A 17 -1.95 0.16 3.87
N ALA A 18 -1.82 -0.71 4.87
CA ALA A 18 -0.54 -1.34 5.19
C ALA A 18 -0.04 -2.21 4.01
N MET A 19 -0.92 -3.03 3.44
CA MET A 19 -0.58 -3.91 2.32
C MET A 19 -0.32 -3.16 1.01
N ILE A 20 -0.89 -1.97 0.79
CA ILE A 20 -0.57 -1.14 -0.39
C ILE A 20 0.92 -0.73 -0.37
N LEU A 21 1.44 -0.29 0.78
CA LEU A 21 2.86 0.08 0.91
C LEU A 21 3.78 -1.12 0.72
N VAL A 22 3.45 -2.26 1.35
CA VAL A 22 4.22 -3.50 1.19
C VAL A 22 4.22 -3.99 -0.27
N ALA A 23 3.06 -3.95 -0.93
CA ALA A 23 2.91 -4.35 -2.33
C ALA A 23 3.73 -3.46 -3.28
N LEU A 24 3.79 -2.15 -3.01
CA LEU A 24 4.65 -1.22 -3.75
C LEU A 24 6.14 -1.52 -3.57
N ARG A 25 6.55 -1.97 -2.37
CA ARG A 25 7.94 -2.31 -2.06
C ARG A 25 8.40 -3.58 -2.78
N GLN A 26 7.54 -4.60 -2.83
CA GLN A 26 7.87 -5.90 -3.42
C GLN A 26 8.05 -5.85 -4.94
N SER A 27 7.53 -4.80 -5.60
CA SER A 27 7.84 -4.54 -7.00
C SER A 27 9.05 -3.62 -7.11
N ASN A 28 10.14 -4.12 -7.69
CA ASN A 28 11.27 -3.31 -8.15
C ASN A 28 10.91 -2.34 -9.32
N LYS A 29 9.62 -2.11 -9.59
CA LYS A 29 9.10 -1.29 -10.68
C LYS A 29 7.88 -0.49 -10.22
N ASN A 30 7.68 0.67 -10.84
CA ASN A 30 6.50 1.50 -10.66
C ASN A 30 5.20 0.71 -10.92
N LYS A 31 4.20 0.84 -10.04
CA LYS A 31 2.88 0.20 -10.23
C LYS A 31 1.81 1.20 -10.65
N TYR A 32 0.79 0.66 -11.33
CA TYR A 32 -0.45 1.38 -11.61
C TYR A 32 -1.44 1.19 -10.45
N GLY A 33 -2.27 2.21 -10.20
CA GLY A 33 -3.26 2.14 -9.13
C GLY A 33 -4.26 0.99 -9.29
N SER A 34 -4.58 0.59 -10.53
CA SER A 34 -5.44 -0.56 -10.82
C SER A 34 -4.81 -1.89 -10.42
N VAL A 35 -3.50 -2.05 -10.60
CA VAL A 35 -2.76 -3.25 -10.20
C VAL A 35 -2.74 -3.38 -8.68
N LEU A 36 -2.43 -2.28 -7.98
CA LEU A 36 -2.45 -2.24 -6.51
C LEU A 36 -3.84 -2.54 -5.93
N ALA A 37 -4.89 -1.99 -6.53
CA ALA A 37 -6.26 -2.22 -6.11
C ALA A 37 -6.63 -3.72 -6.18
N LYS A 38 -6.19 -4.40 -7.25
CA LYS A 38 -6.39 -5.84 -7.43
C LYS A 38 -5.60 -6.67 -6.41
N GLU A 39 -4.33 -6.34 -6.18
CA GLU A 39 -3.47 -7.08 -5.23
C GLU A 39 -3.96 -6.98 -3.78
N VAL A 40 -4.57 -5.86 -3.40
CA VAL A 40 -5.04 -5.59 -2.03
C VAL A 40 -6.56 -5.80 -1.88
N ASP A 41 -7.19 -6.41 -2.90
CA ASP A 41 -8.63 -6.72 -2.93
C ASP A 41 -9.52 -5.52 -2.55
N CYS A 42 -9.38 -4.42 -3.29
CA CYS A 42 -10.19 -3.22 -3.09
C CYS A 42 -10.56 -2.54 -4.41
N THR A 43 -11.57 -1.67 -4.35
CA THR A 43 -11.95 -0.88 -5.53
C THR A 43 -10.84 0.11 -5.88
N TYR A 44 -10.71 0.40 -7.17
CA TYR A 44 -9.74 1.38 -7.67
C TYR A 44 -9.89 2.74 -6.96
N SER A 45 -11.12 3.25 -6.81
CA SER A 45 -11.38 4.52 -6.15
C SER A 45 -10.94 4.53 -4.68
N HIS A 46 -11.05 3.40 -3.98
CA HIS A 46 -10.56 3.26 -2.61
C HIS A 46 -9.03 3.26 -2.55
N ALA A 47 -8.36 2.50 -3.43
CA ALA A 47 -6.90 2.50 -3.53
C ALA A 47 -6.35 3.89 -3.83
N VAL A 48 -6.97 4.62 -4.79
CA VAL A 48 -6.55 5.98 -5.16
C VAL A 48 -6.65 6.94 -3.97
N LYS A 49 -7.74 6.89 -3.20
CA LYS A 49 -7.89 7.73 -1.99
C LYS A 49 -6.78 7.44 -0.97
N ILE A 50 -6.46 6.18 -0.73
CA ILE A 50 -5.37 5.79 0.18
C ILE A 50 -4.02 6.31 -0.32
N LEU A 51 -3.73 6.11 -1.62
CA LEU A 51 -2.48 6.55 -2.24
C LEU A 51 -2.33 8.07 -2.22
N GLN A 52 -3.42 8.83 -2.37
CA GLN A 52 -3.40 10.29 -2.23
C GLN A 52 -3.04 10.73 -0.80
N GLU A 53 -3.55 10.07 0.23
CA GLU A 53 -3.16 10.36 1.61
C GLU A 53 -1.69 9.98 1.90
N MET A 54 -1.20 8.90 1.29
CA MET A 54 0.21 8.51 1.36
C MET A 54 1.12 9.52 0.64
N GLU A 55 0.69 10.08 -0.49
CA GLU A 55 1.42 11.13 -1.20
C GLU A 55 1.51 12.42 -0.37
N LYS A 56 0.39 12.86 0.22
CA LYS A 56 0.36 13.99 1.17
C LYS A 56 1.33 13.77 2.35
N SER A 57 1.46 12.52 2.79
CA SER A 57 2.37 12.11 3.86
C SER A 57 3.81 11.84 3.38
N LYS A 58 4.11 12.09 2.10
CA LYS A 58 5.43 11.87 1.47
C LYS A 58 5.93 10.42 1.54
N LEU A 59 5.03 9.44 1.55
CA LEU A 59 5.35 8.01 1.53
C LEU A 59 5.39 7.45 0.11
N VAL A 60 4.57 8.00 -0.79
CA VAL A 60 4.55 7.62 -2.21
C VAL A 60 4.69 8.86 -3.08
N SER A 61 5.17 8.66 -4.29
CA SER A 61 5.15 9.67 -5.35
C SER A 61 4.33 9.16 -6.52
N PHE A 62 3.61 10.07 -7.16
CA PHE A 62 3.00 9.79 -8.44
C PHE A 62 3.78 10.48 -9.56
N GLU A 63 4.11 9.73 -10.59
CA GLU A 63 4.73 10.24 -11.80
C GLU A 63 3.72 10.14 -12.95
N LYS A 64 3.57 11.24 -13.69
CA LYS A 64 2.63 11.30 -14.81
C LYS A 64 3.40 11.30 -16.12
N GLN A 65 3.21 10.26 -16.92
CA GLN A 65 3.73 10.17 -18.27
C GLN A 65 2.55 10.11 -19.25
N GLY A 66 2.14 11.29 -19.76
CA GLY A 66 0.94 11.42 -20.57
C GLY A 66 -0.35 11.08 -19.79
N ARG A 67 -1.07 10.04 -20.23
CA ARG A 67 -2.29 9.54 -19.54
C ARG A 67 -1.98 8.54 -18.43
N ILE A 68 -0.75 8.05 -18.36
CA ILE A 68 -0.31 7.06 -17.38
C ILE A 68 0.11 7.78 -16.10
N LYS A 69 -0.42 7.31 -14.95
CA LYS A 69 0.04 7.71 -13.62
C LYS A 69 0.66 6.49 -12.95
N THR A 70 1.99 6.48 -12.84
CA THR A 70 2.76 5.48 -12.12
C THR A 70 2.92 5.89 -10.66
N ILE A 71 2.98 4.91 -9.77
CA ILE A 71 3.17 5.09 -8.33
C ILE A 71 4.45 4.38 -7.90
N SER A 72 5.25 5.07 -7.09
CA SER A 72 6.48 4.55 -6.48
C SER A 72 6.57 4.97 -5.02
N LEU A 73 7.39 4.27 -4.24
CA LEU A 73 7.72 4.66 -2.87
C LEU A 73 8.79 5.75 -2.88
N THR A 74 8.66 6.71 -1.98
CA THR A 74 9.78 7.59 -1.61
C THR A 74 10.80 6.80 -0.79
N GLU A 75 11.96 7.39 -0.47
CA GLU A 75 12.90 6.76 0.46
C GLU A 75 12.24 6.48 1.83
N ASN A 76 11.48 7.45 2.36
CA ASN A 76 10.76 7.28 3.62
C ASN A 76 9.67 6.21 3.50
N GLY A 77 8.93 6.19 2.38
CA GLY A 77 7.95 5.15 2.10
C GLY A 77 8.54 3.74 2.09
N ASN A 78 9.73 3.57 1.52
CA ASN A 78 10.46 2.31 1.53
C ASN A 78 10.78 1.84 2.94
N ARG A 79 11.32 2.72 3.79
CA ARG A 79 11.63 2.39 5.19
C ARG A 79 10.38 2.00 5.98
N VAL A 80 9.29 2.76 5.83
CA VAL A 80 8.01 2.46 6.48
C VAL A 80 7.46 1.11 6.01
N ALA A 81 7.45 0.85 4.70
CA ALA A 81 6.98 -0.41 4.13
C ALA A 81 7.80 -1.61 4.64
N GLU A 82 9.12 -1.46 4.75
CA GLU A 82 10.01 -2.49 5.30
C GLU A 82 9.70 -2.79 6.77
N HIS A 83 9.50 -1.77 7.61
CA HIS A 83 9.14 -1.98 9.01
C HIS A 83 7.77 -2.65 9.16
N ILE A 84 6.78 -2.28 8.36
CA ILE A 84 5.47 -2.93 8.35
C ILE A 84 5.60 -4.40 7.96
N GLU A 85 6.40 -4.71 6.95
CA GLU A 85 6.66 -6.09 6.52
C GLU A 85 7.33 -6.91 7.63
N LYS A 86 8.35 -6.35 8.30
CA LYS A 86 9.01 -6.98 9.46
C LYS A 86 8.03 -7.23 10.62
N ILE A 87 7.21 -6.25 10.97
CA ILE A 87 6.20 -6.40 12.03
C ILE A 87 5.20 -7.50 11.66
N LYS A 88 4.74 -7.54 10.41
CA LYS A 88 3.83 -8.59 9.93
C LYS A 88 4.44 -9.99 10.01
N GLN A 89 5.76 -10.14 9.83
CA GLN A 89 6.44 -11.44 9.94
C GLN A 89 6.62 -11.90 11.39
N LEU A 90 6.61 -10.97 12.36
CA LEU A 90 6.76 -11.25 13.79
C LEU A 90 5.43 -11.57 14.50
N LEU A 91 4.30 -11.16 13.90
CA LEU A 91 2.95 -11.30 14.43
C LEU A 91 2.20 -12.47 13.77
#